data_AF-A0A7R7EIU5-F1
#
_entry.id   AF-A0A7R7EIU5-F1
#
_cell.length_a   1.000
_cell.length_b   1.000
_cell.length_c   1.000
_cell.angle_alpha   90.00
_cell.angle_beta   90.00
_cell.angle_gamma   90.00
#
_symmetry.space_group_name_H-M   'P 1'
#
loop_
_entity.id
_entity.type
_entity.pdbx_description
1 polymer ?
#
loop_
_entity_poly.entity_id
_entity_poly.type
_entity_poly.pdbx_seq_one_letter_code
_entity_poly.pdbx_strand_id
1 'polypeptide(L)'
;MSEQEKLLYYIHQVCFVLDDIVLYLDTHPTDERALKYYEHYNRIKMEAIHDYSMYFGPLTDDHVNVENNVWEWIVTPFPWEMEA
;
A
#
# COMPACT_ATOMS: atom_id res chain seq x y z
N MET A 1 9.36 -12.40 11.98
CA MET A 1 8.87 -11.18 11.33
C MET A 1 8.32 -10.25 12.38
N SER A 2 8.79 -9.01 12.42
CA SER A 2 8.21 -7.90 13.20
C SER A 2 6.79 -7.59 12.71
N GLU A 3 6.02 -6.84 13.51
CA GLU A 3 4.69 -6.39 13.06
C GLU A 3 4.77 -5.48 11.83
N GLN A 4 5.82 -4.64 11.74
CA GLN A 4 6.12 -3.83 10.57
C GLN A 4 6.32 -4.69 9.31
N GLU A 5 7.15 -5.74 9.40
CA GLU A 5 7.40 -6.67 8.29
C GLU A 5 6.14 -7.43 7.88
N LYS A 6 5.27 -7.81 8.83
CA LYS A 6 4.01 -8.49 8.53
C LYS A 6 3.04 -7.59 7.77
N LEU A 7 2.88 -6.33 8.20
CA LEU A 7 2.00 -5.37 7.54
C LEU A 7 2.52 -5.01 6.16
N LEU A 8 3.84 -4.77 6.02
CA LEU A 8 4.45 -4.51 4.71
C LEU A 8 4.30 -5.70 3.77
N TYR A 9 4.51 -6.92 4.27
CA TYR A 9 4.30 -8.14 3.49
C TYR A 9 2.84 -8.28 3.04
N TYR A 10 1.87 -8.00 3.91
CA TYR A 10 0.46 -8.02 3.56
C TYR A 10 0.12 -6.99 2.46
N ILE A 11 0.65 -5.76 2.58
CA ILE A 11 0.49 -4.72 1.55
C ILE A 11 1.04 -5.23 0.21
N HIS A 12 2.23 -5.84 0.18
CA HIS A 12 2.80 -6.40 -1.04
C HIS A 12 1.91 -7.50 -1.66
N GLN A 13 1.32 -8.37 -0.84
CA GLN A 13 0.40 -9.40 -1.34
C GLN A 13 -0.84 -8.78 -1.98
N VAL A 14 -1.42 -7.75 -1.36
CA VAL A 14 -2.59 -7.05 -1.92
C VAL A 14 -2.23 -6.30 -3.20
N CYS A 15 -1.07 -5.67 -3.27
CA CYS A 15 -0.57 -5.04 -4.50
C CYS A 15 -0.41 -6.06 -5.64
N PHE A 16 0.15 -7.24 -5.36
CA PHE A 16 0.27 -8.30 -6.36
C PHE A 16 -1.10 -8.75 -6.89
N VAL A 17 -2.10 -8.88 -6.01
CA VAL A 17 -3.48 -9.22 -6.44
C VAL A 17 -4.05 -8.13 -7.35
N LEU A 18 -3.81 -6.85 -7.04
CA LEU A 18 -4.25 -5.75 -7.89
C LEU A 18 -3.58 -5.78 -9.27
N ASP A 19 -2.27 -6.05 -9.33
CA ASP A 19 -1.55 -6.15 -10.59
C ASP A 19 -2.11 -7.28 -11.47
N ASP A 20 -2.45 -8.42 -10.89
CA ASP A 20 -3.07 -9.56 -11.60
C ASP A 20 -4.46 -9.20 -12.14
N ILE A 21 -5.28 -8.50 -11.35
CA ILE A 21 -6.61 -8.05 -11.78
C ILE A 21 -6.48 -7.01 -12.91
N VAL A 22 -5.55 -6.07 -12.81
CA VAL A 22 -5.30 -5.07 -13.86
C VAL A 22 -4.87 -5.74 -15.16
N LEU A 23 -3.94 -6.69 -15.10
CA LEU A 23 -3.50 -7.45 -16.26
C LEU A 23 -4.66 -8.20 -16.95
N TYR A 24 -5.60 -8.74 -16.17
CA TYR A 24 -6.81 -9.34 -16.72
C TYR A 24 -7.71 -8.29 -17.39
N LEU A 25 -7.96 -7.16 -16.71
CA LEU A 25 -8.81 -6.08 -17.20
C LEU A 25 -8.28 -5.41 -18.47
N ASP A 26 -6.96 -5.40 -18.71
CA ASP A 26 -6.37 -4.93 -19.97
C ASP A 26 -6.94 -5.64 -21.20
N THR A 27 -7.38 -6.90 -21.03
CA THR A 27 -8.02 -7.70 -22.10
C THR A 27 -9.54 -7.78 -21.97
N HIS A 28 -10.10 -7.47 -20.79
CA HIS A 28 -11.54 -7.55 -20.49
C HIS A 28 -12.04 -6.29 -19.76
N PRO A 29 -11.98 -5.10 -20.39
CA PRO A 29 -12.15 -3.82 -19.69
C PRO A 29 -13.58 -3.57 -19.18
N THR A 30 -14.57 -4.32 -19.65
CA THR A 30 -15.98 -4.19 -19.27
C THR A 30 -16.48 -5.35 -18.40
N ASP A 31 -15.58 -6.23 -17.91
CA ASP A 31 -15.99 -7.30 -17.01
C ASP A 31 -16.35 -6.72 -15.63
N GLU A 32 -17.65 -6.63 -15.36
CA GLU A 32 -18.18 -6.07 -14.11
C GLU A 32 -17.71 -6.81 -12.85
N ARG A 33 -17.39 -8.10 -12.94
CA ARG A 33 -16.92 -8.87 -11.79
C ARG A 33 -15.48 -8.51 -11.48
N ALA A 34 -14.62 -8.45 -12.50
CA ALA A 34 -13.24 -8.05 -12.36
C ALA A 34 -13.12 -6.60 -11.86
N LEU A 35 -13.96 -5.69 -12.35
CA LEU A 35 -14.03 -4.30 -11.87
C LEU A 35 -14.42 -4.21 -10.38
N LYS A 36 -15.45 -4.94 -9.95
CA LYS A 36 -15.82 -4.99 -8.52
C LYS A 36 -14.72 -5.61 -7.65
N TYR A 37 -14.02 -6.61 -8.18
CA TYR A 37 -12.90 -7.24 -7.48
C TYR A 37 -11.74 -6.27 -7.31
N TYR A 38 -11.40 -5.52 -8.37
CA TYR A 38 -10.42 -4.44 -8.32
C TYR A 38 -10.78 -3.40 -7.24
N GLU A 39 -12.02 -2.88 -7.24
CA GLU A 39 -12.48 -1.91 -6.24
C GLU A 39 -12.38 -2.45 -4.80
N HIS A 40 -12.68 -3.74 -4.61
CA HIS A 40 -12.58 -4.38 -3.30
C HIS A 40 -11.13 -4.42 -2.80
N TYR A 41 -10.19 -4.92 -3.61
CA TYR A 41 -8.78 -5.00 -3.19
C TYR A 41 -8.11 -3.64 -3.14
N ASN A 42 -8.54 -2.67 -3.95
CA ASN A 42 -7.98 -1.32 -3.88
C ASN A 42 -8.32 -0.66 -2.54
N ARG A 43 -9.53 -0.87 -2.02
CA ARG A 43 -9.91 -0.42 -0.68
C ARG A 43 -9.08 -1.11 0.41
N ILE A 44 -8.90 -2.43 0.32
CA ILE A 44 -8.05 -3.19 1.26
C ILE A 44 -6.62 -2.65 1.26
N LYS A 45 -6.06 -2.34 0.08
CA LYS A 45 -4.72 -1.74 -0.04
C LYS A 45 -4.65 -0.40 0.70
N MET A 46 -5.62 0.48 0.48
CA MET A 46 -5.64 1.79 1.13
C MET A 46 -5.77 1.67 2.66
N GLU A 47 -6.61 0.76 3.15
CA GLU A 47 -6.74 0.48 4.59
C GLU A 47 -5.42 -0.05 5.18
N ALA A 48 -4.78 -1.01 4.51
CA ALA A 48 -3.52 -1.58 4.96
C ALA A 48 -2.36 -0.56 4.98
N ILE A 49 -2.27 0.32 3.97
CA ILE A 49 -1.28 1.40 3.93
C ILE A 49 -1.54 2.43 5.02
N HIS A 50 -2.81 2.76 5.28
CA HIS A 50 -3.19 3.67 6.36
C HIS A 50 -2.80 3.08 7.73
N ASP A 51 -3.12 1.81 7.98
CA ASP A 51 -2.75 1.11 9.22
C ASP A 51 -1.22 1.08 9.38
N TYR A 52 -0.46 0.74 8.34
CA TYR A 52 1.00 0.80 8.39
C TYR A 52 1.49 2.21 8.73
N SER A 53 0.96 3.22 8.03
CA SER A 53 1.42 4.61 8.17
C SER A 53 1.13 5.19 9.55
N MET A 54 0.02 4.76 10.18
CA MET A 54 -0.34 5.16 11.54
C MET A 54 0.68 4.69 12.60
N TYR A 55 1.30 3.52 12.41
CA TYR A 55 2.20 2.92 13.39
C TYR A 55 3.69 3.09 13.07
N PHE A 56 4.06 3.18 11.79
CA PHE A 56 5.45 3.10 11.35
C PHE A 56 5.91 4.30 10.50
N GLY A 57 5.04 5.28 10.26
CA GLY A 57 5.32 6.43 9.40
C GLY A 57 4.92 6.20 7.95
N PRO A 58 4.87 7.27 7.15
CA PRO A 58 4.29 7.26 5.81
C PRO A 58 5.00 6.27 4.89
N LEU A 59 4.24 5.38 4.26
CA LEU A 59 4.76 4.45 3.25
C LEU A 59 4.88 5.09 1.85
N THR A 60 4.05 6.10 1.58
CA THR A 60 3.99 6.87 0.34
C THR A 60 3.79 8.36 0.65
N ASP A 61 4.12 9.23 -0.31
CA ASP A 61 4.13 10.69 -0.14
C ASP A 61 2.75 11.30 0.09
N ASP A 62 1.69 10.64 -0.38
CA ASP A 62 0.29 10.99 -0.16
C ASP A 62 -0.21 10.73 1.26
N HIS A 63 0.56 10.00 2.08
CA HIS A 63 0.21 9.69 3.47
C HIS A 63 1.07 10.43 4.51
N VAL A 64 1.84 11.43 4.09
CA VAL A 64 2.67 12.24 4.99
C VAL A 64 1.80 13.17 5.83
N ASN A 65 1.93 13.08 7.15
CA ASN A 65 1.33 14.03 8.07
C ASN A 65 2.30 15.22 8.29
N VAL A 66 1.81 16.45 8.20
CA VAL A 66 2.61 17.69 8.36
C VAL A 66 2.43 18.31 9.75
N GLU A 67 1.82 17.59 10.69
CA GLU A 67 1.42 18.09 12.02
C GLU A 67 2.55 18.71 12.86
N ASN A 68 3.83 18.40 12.57
CA ASN A 68 4.98 18.89 13.33
C ASN A 68 5.86 19.92 12.60
N ASN A 69 5.40 20.50 11.46
CA ASN A 69 6.26 21.34 10.61
C ASN A 69 7.52 20.60 10.10
N VAL A 70 7.47 19.27 10.07
CA VAL A 70 8.54 18.37 9.64
C VAL A 70 8.02 17.57 8.45
N TRP A 71 8.85 17.41 7.41
CA TRP A 71 8.54 16.55 6.28
C TRP A 71 8.89 15.11 6.63
N GLU A 72 7.99 14.42 7.33
CA GLU A 72 8.25 13.09 7.94
C GLU A 72 8.73 12.04 6.93
N TRP A 73 8.36 12.18 5.65
CA TRP A 73 8.83 11.33 4.54
C TRP A 73 10.35 11.14 4.47
N ILE A 74 11.13 12.16 4.82
CA ILE A 74 12.60 12.09 4.75
C ILE A 74 13.26 11.81 6.11
N VAL A 75 12.47 11.75 7.18
CA VAL A 75 12.99 11.68 8.56
C VAL A 75 12.97 10.27 9.09
N THR A 76 12.05 9.42 8.61
CA THR A 76 12.02 7.99 8.94
C THR A 76 12.84 7.19 7.93
N PRO A 77 13.59 6.16 8.37
CA PRO A 77 14.27 5.25 7.45
C PRO A 77 13.26 4.63 6.50
N PHE A 78 13.64 4.49 5.22
CA PHE A 78 12.69 4.01 4.24
C PHE A 78 12.29 2.55 4.52
N PRO A 79 11.03 2.17 4.25
CA PRO A 79 10.58 0.78 4.39
C PRO A 79 11.40 -0.23 3.57
N TRP A 80 12.08 0.23 2.52
CA TRP A 80 12.95 -0.55 1.63
C TRP A 80 14.45 -0.30 1.84
N GLU A 81 14.84 0.61 2.74
CA GLU A 81 16.21 0.68 3.22
C GLU A 81 16.45 -0.53 4.12
N MET A 82 16.89 -1.64 3.52
CA MET A 82 17.44 -2.74 4.29
C MET A 82 18.67 -2.21 5.05
N GLU A 83 18.73 -2.45 6.36
CA GLU A 83 19.98 -2.29 7.11
C GLU A 83 21.09 -3.06 6.37
N ALA A 84 22.16 -2.34 6.02
CA ALA A 84 23.36 -2.89 5.39
C ALA A 84 24.16 -3.77 6.35
#